data_AF-A0A496MWJ1-F1
#
_entry.id   AF-A0A496MWJ1-F1
#
_cell.length_a   1.000
_cell.length_b   1.000
_cell.length_c   1.000
_cell.angle_alpha   90.00
_cell.angle_beta   90.00
_cell.angle_gamma   90.00
#
_symmetry.space_group_name_H-M   'P 1'
#
loop_
_entity.id
_entity.type
_entity.pdbx_description
1 polymer ?
#
loop_
_entity_poly.entity_id
_entity_poly.type
_entity_poly.pdbx_seq_one_letter_code
_entity_poly.pdbx_strand_id
1 'polypeptide(L)'
;MNRRFTTLTFGAIPVFALAALVNLDHIPGTNIALTVPYAAEGPGPMFNTLGKVNDVDVVQITGTDVDHTSGNLNMTTVSVRTNMTLVQAISRWLLTSDNLVPIDQVIPQNKTEEEVNQLNQQAFLSSESSATTAALRYLKKPLEVEIAEVVAGSPADGSLSAGDRIVSIAGEKVDSGGHAQKIVRSKKPGDDITVTVRHQGTTEEKTITLAEHPSDKKLPFLGISMTTVPTGDITVKYNLEDVGGPSAGMMFALAVIDKLSPGQLNHGKYVVGTGT
;
A
#
# COMPACT_ATOMS: atom_id res chain seq x y z
N MET A 1 -0.02 -22.67 63.03
CA MET A 1 -0.62 -22.25 61.73
C MET A 1 -1.85 -23.10 61.47
N ASN A 2 -3.01 -22.47 61.22
CA ASN A 2 -4.30 -23.15 61.17
C ASN A 2 -4.38 -24.05 59.93
N ARG A 3 -4.63 -25.36 60.07
CA ARG A 3 -4.56 -26.34 58.95
C ARG A 3 -5.37 -25.93 57.72
N ARG A 4 -6.52 -25.28 57.92
CA ARG A 4 -7.36 -24.72 56.85
C ARG A 4 -6.66 -23.63 56.03
N PHE A 5 -5.90 -22.76 56.71
CA PHE A 5 -5.14 -21.71 56.07
C PHE A 5 -4.00 -22.30 55.23
N THR A 6 -3.30 -23.30 55.77
CA THR A 6 -2.24 -24.01 55.06
C THR A 6 -2.76 -24.68 53.78
N THR A 7 -3.89 -25.38 53.84
CA THR A 7 -4.50 -26.01 52.65
C THR A 7 -4.97 -24.98 51.62
N LEU A 8 -5.52 -23.85 52.03
CA LEU A 8 -5.90 -22.75 51.13
C LEU A 8 -4.67 -22.12 50.46
N THR A 9 -3.59 -21.87 51.22
CA THR A 9 -2.36 -21.28 50.66
C THR A 9 -1.67 -22.24 49.68
N PHE A 10 -1.52 -23.52 50.03
CA PHE A 10 -0.90 -24.51 49.14
C PHE A 10 -1.79 -24.90 47.96
N GLY A 11 -3.12 -24.85 48.10
CA GLY A 11 -4.07 -25.05 46.99
C GLY A 11 -4.14 -23.85 46.04
N ALA A 12 -3.92 -22.64 46.54
CA ALA A 12 -3.88 -21.43 45.70
C ALA A 12 -2.61 -21.36 44.84
N ILE A 13 -1.47 -21.88 45.32
CA ILE A 13 -0.20 -21.87 44.58
C ILE A 13 -0.30 -22.48 43.17
N PRO A 14 -0.81 -23.71 42.94
CA PRO A 14 -0.92 -24.26 41.60
C PRO A 14 -1.93 -23.50 40.73
N VAL A 15 -2.99 -22.93 41.32
CA VAL A 15 -3.96 -22.11 40.58
C VAL A 15 -3.33 -20.78 40.13
N PHE A 16 -2.58 -20.11 41.01
CA PHE A 16 -1.83 -18.91 40.67
C PHE A 16 -0.70 -19.20 39.68
N ALA A 17 0.00 -20.32 39.83
CA ALA A 17 1.05 -20.73 38.90
C ALA A 17 0.46 -21.04 37.52
N LEU A 18 -0.68 -21.72 37.44
CA LEU A 18 -1.38 -21.98 36.18
C LEU A 18 -1.89 -20.67 35.57
N ALA A 19 -2.52 -19.80 36.36
CA ALA A 19 -2.99 -18.50 35.90
C ALA A 19 -1.83 -17.61 35.41
N ALA A 20 -0.68 -17.63 36.09
CA ALA A 20 0.52 -16.94 35.66
C ALA A 20 1.06 -17.52 34.34
N LEU A 21 1.24 -18.84 34.25
CA LEU A 21 1.73 -19.54 33.05
C LEU A 21 0.84 -19.31 31.83
N VAL A 22 -0.48 -19.22 32.03
CA VAL A 22 -1.46 -19.00 30.96
C VAL A 22 -1.39 -17.58 30.37
N ASN A 23 -0.85 -16.61 31.13
CA ASN A 23 -0.68 -15.23 30.67
C ASN A 23 0.74 -14.95 30.16
N LEU A 24 1.66 -15.93 30.20
CA LEU A 24 2.99 -15.76 29.65
C LEU A 24 2.97 -15.89 28.12
N ASP A 25 3.52 -14.89 27.46
CA ASP A 25 3.79 -14.77 26.03
C ASP A 25 5.11 -15.43 25.60
N HIS A 26 5.98 -15.77 26.56
CA HIS A 26 7.28 -16.42 26.34
C HIS A 26 7.72 -17.23 27.55
N ILE A 27 8.51 -18.29 27.32
CA ILE A 27 9.03 -19.14 28.41
C ILE A 27 10.07 -18.35 29.22
N PRO A 28 9.89 -18.16 30.54
CA PRO A 28 10.81 -17.37 31.37
C PRO A 28 12.25 -17.84 31.23
N GLY A 29 13.17 -16.92 30.91
CA GLY A 29 14.58 -17.21 30.70
C GLY A 29 14.96 -17.68 29.30
N THR A 30 14.05 -17.63 28.33
CA THR A 30 14.31 -17.93 26.91
C THR A 30 13.61 -16.93 25.98
N ASN A 31 13.94 -16.97 24.68
CA ASN A 31 13.24 -16.22 23.63
C ASN A 31 12.14 -17.06 22.93
N ILE A 32 11.72 -18.17 23.54
CA ILE A 32 10.71 -19.05 22.94
C ILE A 32 9.32 -18.45 23.19
N ALA A 33 8.69 -17.95 22.14
CA ALA A 33 7.33 -17.43 22.17
C ALA A 33 6.32 -18.58 22.41
N LEU A 34 5.38 -18.38 23.33
CA LEU A 34 4.25 -19.28 23.59
C LEU A 34 3.02 -18.84 22.79
N THR A 35 3.24 -18.56 21.50
CA THR A 35 2.22 -18.08 20.59
C THR A 35 1.63 -19.21 19.76
N VAL A 36 0.36 -19.09 19.40
CA VAL A 36 -0.28 -20.04 18.48
C VAL A 36 0.09 -19.72 17.03
N PRO A 37 0.21 -20.72 16.14
CA PRO A 37 0.52 -20.51 14.72
C PRO A 37 -0.72 -20.07 13.92
N TYR A 38 -1.52 -19.18 14.50
CA TYR A 38 -2.76 -18.66 13.92
C TYR A 38 -2.79 -17.13 14.04
N ALA A 39 -3.29 -16.48 13.01
CA ALA A 39 -3.69 -15.08 13.05
C ALA A 39 -5.20 -14.95 13.29
N ALA A 40 -5.62 -13.88 13.94
CA ALA A 40 -7.02 -13.50 14.03
C ALA A 40 -7.30 -12.37 13.05
N GLU A 41 -8.16 -12.62 12.07
CA GLU A 41 -8.64 -11.64 11.10
C GLU A 41 -10.04 -11.18 11.48
N GLY A 42 -10.26 -9.87 11.51
CA GLY A 42 -11.57 -9.32 11.81
C GLY A 42 -11.79 -7.93 11.22
N PRO A 43 -12.97 -7.34 11.43
CA PRO A 43 -13.27 -5.99 10.96
C PRO A 43 -12.26 -4.98 11.53
N GLY A 44 -11.66 -4.18 10.64
CA GLY A 44 -10.87 -3.02 11.01
C GLY A 44 -11.70 -1.73 11.07
N PRO A 45 -11.09 -0.60 11.43
CA PRO A 45 -11.75 0.69 11.38
C PRO A 45 -12.19 1.05 9.96
N MET A 46 -13.23 1.87 9.87
CA MET A 46 -13.65 2.50 8.61
C MET A 46 -13.13 3.93 8.55
N PHE A 47 -12.67 4.35 7.36
CA PHE A 47 -12.18 5.69 7.13
C PHE A 47 -13.02 6.40 6.08
N ASN A 48 -13.58 7.56 6.41
CA ASN A 48 -14.28 8.40 5.44
C ASN A 48 -13.24 9.13 4.58
N THR A 49 -13.11 8.75 3.30
CA THR A 49 -12.12 9.31 2.37
C THR A 49 -12.40 10.77 2.01
N LEU A 50 -13.64 11.24 2.22
CA LEU A 50 -14.02 12.65 2.07
C LEU A 50 -13.76 13.47 3.35
N GLY A 51 -13.51 12.80 4.48
CA GLY A 51 -13.36 13.42 5.79
C GLY A 51 -11.90 13.64 6.21
N LYS A 52 -11.72 13.74 7.53
CA LYS A 52 -10.42 13.97 8.17
C LYS A 52 -10.07 12.87 9.17
N VAL A 53 -8.77 12.61 9.32
CA VAL A 53 -8.16 11.80 10.37
C VAL A 53 -7.10 12.66 11.03
N ASN A 54 -7.12 12.78 12.36
CA ASN A 54 -6.19 13.63 13.13
C ASN A 54 -6.10 15.07 12.59
N ASP A 55 -7.26 15.67 12.27
CA ASP A 55 -7.41 17.01 11.67
C ASP A 55 -6.81 17.22 10.25
N VAL A 56 -6.30 16.16 9.63
CA VAL A 56 -5.78 16.15 8.26
C VAL A 56 -6.77 15.47 7.31
N ASP A 57 -6.99 16.02 6.11
CA ASP A 57 -7.87 15.41 5.11
C ASP A 57 -7.34 14.04 4.70
N VAL A 58 -8.20 13.02 4.69
CA VAL A 58 -7.82 11.65 4.28
C VAL A 58 -7.32 11.65 2.84
N VAL A 59 -8.02 12.34 1.94
CA VAL A 59 -7.58 12.63 0.58
C VAL A 59 -7.39 14.13 0.44
N GLN A 60 -6.14 14.57 0.41
CA GLN A 60 -5.76 15.96 0.26
C GLN A 60 -5.35 16.22 -1.19
N ILE A 61 -5.99 17.21 -1.82
CA ILE A 61 -5.65 17.64 -3.18
C ILE A 61 -5.20 19.09 -3.12
N THR A 62 -4.08 19.39 -3.76
CA THR A 62 -3.47 20.74 -3.83
C THR A 62 -3.11 21.06 -5.28
N GLY A 63 -2.89 22.35 -5.58
CA GLY A 63 -2.52 22.82 -6.93
C GLY A 63 -3.69 22.99 -7.90
N THR A 64 -4.93 22.84 -7.42
CA THR A 64 -6.16 23.12 -8.17
C THR A 64 -7.33 23.36 -7.22
N ASP A 65 -8.40 23.99 -7.72
CA ASP A 65 -9.63 24.16 -6.96
C ASP A 65 -10.32 22.81 -6.76
N VAL A 66 -10.79 22.58 -5.53
CA VAL A 66 -11.55 21.39 -5.14
C VAL A 66 -13.01 21.79 -4.88
N ASP A 67 -13.95 20.92 -5.24
CA ASP A 67 -15.37 21.15 -4.98
C ASP A 67 -15.76 20.72 -3.54
N HIS A 68 -16.87 21.25 -3.07
CA HIS A 68 -17.45 20.92 -1.78
C HIS A 68 -18.12 19.54 -1.81
N THR A 69 -17.56 18.60 -1.06
CA THR A 69 -18.09 17.24 -0.93
C THR A 69 -19.09 17.13 0.23
N SER A 70 -19.92 16.08 0.23
CA SER A 70 -20.86 15.83 1.32
C SER A 70 -21.09 14.33 1.51
N GLY A 71 -21.81 13.93 2.56
CA GLY A 71 -22.00 12.52 2.87
C GLY A 71 -20.68 11.81 3.17
N ASN A 72 -20.66 10.49 3.00
CA ASN A 72 -19.49 9.67 3.34
C ASN A 72 -19.14 8.70 2.22
N LEU A 73 -17.85 8.58 1.95
CA LEU A 73 -17.25 7.50 1.17
C LEU A 73 -16.34 6.72 2.12
N ASN A 74 -16.90 5.74 2.81
CA ASN A 74 -16.17 4.97 3.81
C ASN A 74 -15.44 3.80 3.18
N MET A 75 -14.14 3.76 3.38
CA MET A 75 -13.31 2.61 3.09
C MET A 75 -13.30 1.66 4.30
N THR A 76 -13.53 0.38 4.06
CA THR A 76 -13.38 -0.67 5.08
C THR A 76 -11.96 -1.22 5.11
N THR A 77 -11.45 -1.51 6.30
CA THR A 77 -10.16 -2.20 6.49
C THR A 77 -10.37 -3.55 7.19
N VAL A 78 -9.34 -4.39 7.15
CA VAL A 78 -9.27 -5.66 7.87
C VAL A 78 -8.15 -5.55 8.88
N SER A 79 -8.42 -5.89 10.14
CA SER A 79 -7.39 -6.00 11.17
C SER A 79 -6.90 -7.43 11.25
N VAL A 80 -5.59 -7.61 11.14
CA VAL A 80 -4.93 -8.90 11.34
C VAL A 80 -4.10 -8.83 12.61
N ARG A 81 -4.26 -9.83 13.48
CA ARG A 81 -3.56 -9.91 14.77
C ARG A 81 -2.77 -11.21 14.84
N THR A 82 -1.47 -11.10 15.05
CA THR A 82 -0.52 -12.22 15.13
C THR A 82 -0.01 -12.36 16.58
N ASN A 83 0.89 -13.31 16.82
CA ASN A 83 1.60 -13.46 18.11
C ASN A 83 0.68 -13.61 19.33
N MET A 84 -0.46 -14.27 19.16
CA MET A 84 -1.43 -14.47 20.24
C MET A 84 -1.06 -15.68 21.11
N THR A 85 -1.27 -15.56 22.43
CA THR A 85 -1.27 -16.72 23.32
C THR A 85 -2.48 -17.61 23.05
N LEU A 86 -2.45 -18.86 23.52
CA LEU A 86 -3.58 -19.79 23.36
C LEU A 86 -4.89 -19.24 23.93
N VAL A 87 -4.83 -18.58 25.10
CA VAL A 87 -6.02 -17.99 25.72
C VAL A 87 -6.50 -16.76 24.97
N GLN A 88 -5.61 -15.94 24.42
CA GLN A 88 -6.00 -14.86 23.53
C GLN A 88 -6.72 -15.40 22.28
N ALA A 89 -6.19 -16.43 21.63
CA ALA A 89 -6.82 -17.02 20.45
C ALA A 89 -8.21 -17.60 20.75
N ILE A 90 -8.35 -18.39 21.84
CA ILE A 90 -9.64 -18.98 22.24
C ILE A 90 -10.65 -17.89 22.63
N SER A 91 -10.21 -16.90 23.42
CA SER A 91 -11.11 -15.82 23.85
C SER A 91 -11.60 -15.00 22.67
N ARG A 92 -10.75 -14.69 21.69
CA ARG A 92 -11.18 -14.02 20.45
C ARG A 92 -12.16 -14.88 19.66
N TRP A 93 -11.85 -16.15 19.45
CA TRP A 93 -12.73 -17.06 18.70
C TRP A 93 -14.13 -17.21 19.31
N LEU A 94 -14.25 -17.16 20.65
CA LEU A 94 -15.55 -17.27 21.34
C LEU A 94 -16.28 -15.94 21.53
N LEU A 95 -15.56 -14.83 21.68
CA LEU A 95 -16.12 -13.55 22.14
C LEU A 95 -16.12 -12.46 21.07
N THR A 96 -15.40 -12.63 19.96
CA THR A 96 -15.38 -11.67 18.84
C THR A 96 -15.87 -12.29 17.55
N SER A 97 -16.04 -11.47 16.51
CA SER A 97 -16.37 -11.91 15.15
C SER A 97 -15.11 -12.20 14.32
N ASP A 98 -14.01 -12.55 14.97
CA ASP A 98 -12.73 -12.80 14.28
C ASP A 98 -12.70 -14.23 13.75
N ASN A 99 -12.11 -14.39 12.56
CA ASN A 99 -11.75 -15.68 12.01
C ASN A 99 -10.32 -16.02 12.40
N LEU A 100 -10.10 -17.22 12.94
CA LEU A 100 -8.76 -17.74 13.14
C LEU A 100 -8.29 -18.43 11.86
N VAL A 101 -7.23 -17.91 11.27
CA VAL A 101 -6.60 -18.44 10.06
C VAL A 101 -5.17 -18.89 10.36
N PRO A 102 -4.66 -19.94 9.71
CA PRO A 102 -3.26 -20.31 9.78
C PRO A 102 -2.34 -19.12 9.47
N ILE A 103 -1.27 -18.94 10.27
CA ILE A 103 -0.38 -17.77 10.14
C ILE A 103 0.27 -17.66 8.76
N ASP A 104 0.46 -18.78 8.07
CA ASP A 104 1.07 -18.87 6.74
C ASP A 104 0.19 -18.28 5.62
N GLN A 105 -1.11 -18.11 5.86
CA GLN A 105 -2.00 -17.39 4.94
C GLN A 105 -1.78 -15.88 4.97
N VAL A 106 -1.33 -15.36 6.11
CA VAL A 106 -1.07 -13.92 6.32
C VAL A 106 0.41 -13.61 6.06
N ILE A 107 1.30 -14.42 6.63
CA ILE A 107 2.75 -14.29 6.53
C ILE A 107 3.29 -15.58 5.89
N PRO A 108 3.53 -15.57 4.56
CA PRO A 108 4.06 -16.73 3.86
C PRO A 108 5.35 -17.27 4.50
N GLN A 109 5.53 -18.60 4.50
CA GLN A 109 6.65 -19.31 5.17
C GLN A 109 8.06 -18.82 4.79
N ASN A 110 8.19 -18.13 3.66
CA ASN A 110 9.46 -17.59 3.15
C ASN A 110 9.62 -16.08 3.39
N LYS A 111 8.80 -15.48 4.27
CA LYS A 111 8.82 -14.04 4.55
C LYS A 111 8.75 -13.73 6.05
N THR A 112 9.38 -12.64 6.46
CA THR A 112 9.19 -12.09 7.81
C THR A 112 7.96 -11.17 7.88
N GLU A 113 7.49 -10.86 9.08
CA GLU A 113 6.41 -9.90 9.30
C GLU A 113 6.76 -8.51 8.75
N GLU A 114 8.02 -8.08 8.94
CA GLU A 114 8.53 -6.81 8.41
C GLU A 114 8.53 -6.80 6.88
N GLU A 115 8.95 -7.89 6.22
CA GLU A 115 8.93 -7.98 4.76
C GLU A 115 7.49 -7.93 4.21
N VAL A 116 6.54 -8.60 4.88
CA VAL A 116 5.12 -8.54 4.49
C VAL A 116 4.55 -7.14 4.69
N ASN A 117 4.88 -6.47 5.80
CA ASN A 117 4.46 -5.10 6.06
C ASN A 117 5.02 -4.13 5.02
N GLN A 118 6.29 -4.27 4.64
CA GLN A 118 6.90 -3.47 3.56
C GLN A 118 6.20 -3.71 2.21
N LEU A 119 5.90 -4.95 1.86
CA LEU A 119 5.16 -5.28 0.64
C LEU A 119 3.73 -4.71 0.66
N ASN A 120 3.05 -4.77 1.81
CA ASN A 120 1.72 -4.20 1.97
C ASN A 120 1.71 -2.67 1.87
N GLN A 121 2.73 -1.99 2.42
CA GLN A 121 2.90 -0.55 2.26
C GLN A 121 3.17 -0.17 0.80
N GLN A 122 4.04 -0.91 0.10
CA GLN A 122 4.28 -0.71 -1.33
C GLN A 122 3.03 -0.94 -2.18
N ALA A 123 2.27 -2.00 -1.88
CA ALA A 123 1.00 -2.28 -2.54
C ALA A 123 -0.04 -1.17 -2.29
N PHE A 124 -0.05 -0.59 -1.10
CA PHE A 124 -0.93 0.52 -0.74
C PHE A 124 -0.57 1.79 -1.54
N LEU A 125 0.71 2.18 -1.58
CA LEU A 125 1.20 3.30 -2.42
C LEU A 125 0.88 3.08 -3.91
N SER A 126 1.00 1.84 -4.38
CA SER A 126 0.60 1.47 -5.75
C SER A 126 -0.91 1.65 -5.98
N SER A 127 -1.72 1.33 -4.98
CA SER A 127 -3.18 1.51 -5.02
C SER A 127 -3.56 2.98 -5.06
N GLU A 128 -2.87 3.84 -4.31
CA GLU A 128 -3.04 5.30 -4.34
C GLU A 128 -2.71 5.91 -5.71
N SER A 129 -1.59 5.50 -6.32
CA SER A 129 -1.20 5.94 -7.66
C SER A 129 -2.22 5.48 -8.71
N SER A 130 -2.67 4.22 -8.61
CA SER A 130 -3.68 3.64 -9.49
C SER A 130 -5.03 4.34 -9.36
N ALA A 131 -5.45 4.64 -8.13
CA ALA A 131 -6.67 5.36 -7.82
C ALA A 131 -6.67 6.77 -8.40
N THR A 132 -5.58 7.52 -8.17
CA THR A 132 -5.37 8.87 -8.72
C THR A 132 -5.42 8.85 -10.24
N THR A 133 -4.73 7.89 -10.86
CA THR A 133 -4.71 7.71 -12.31
C THR A 133 -6.11 7.39 -12.86
N ALA A 134 -6.84 6.47 -12.22
CA ALA A 134 -8.19 6.09 -12.63
C ALA A 134 -9.16 7.28 -12.54
N ALA A 135 -9.10 8.03 -11.44
CA ALA A 135 -9.90 9.23 -11.22
C ALA A 135 -9.63 10.29 -12.28
N LEU A 136 -8.37 10.61 -12.54
CA LEU A 136 -7.99 11.64 -13.51
C LEU A 136 -8.32 11.23 -14.94
N ARG A 137 -8.18 9.94 -15.30
CA ARG A 137 -8.67 9.41 -16.59
C ARG A 137 -10.17 9.57 -16.73
N TYR A 138 -10.94 9.23 -15.69
CA TYR A 138 -12.39 9.41 -15.69
C TYR A 138 -12.77 10.88 -15.92
N LEU A 139 -12.07 11.80 -15.25
CA LEU A 139 -12.23 13.25 -15.40
C LEU A 139 -11.62 13.83 -16.68
N LYS A 140 -11.01 12.99 -17.52
CA LYS A 140 -10.29 13.40 -18.74
C LYS A 140 -9.23 14.46 -18.48
N LYS A 141 -8.62 14.44 -17.30
CA LYS A 141 -7.49 15.32 -16.97
C LYS A 141 -6.21 14.76 -17.60
N PRO A 142 -5.31 15.63 -18.09
CA PRO A 142 -4.06 15.20 -18.69
C PRO A 142 -3.16 14.55 -17.61
N LEU A 143 -2.49 13.47 -18.01
CA LEU A 143 -1.58 12.68 -17.20
C LEU A 143 -0.22 12.62 -17.87
N GLU A 144 0.83 12.56 -17.06
CA GLU A 144 2.20 12.34 -17.51
C GLU A 144 2.80 11.16 -16.77
N VAL A 145 3.83 10.55 -17.36
CA VAL A 145 4.59 9.49 -16.70
C VAL A 145 5.85 10.13 -16.13
N GLU A 146 6.10 9.97 -14.84
CA GLU A 146 7.34 10.39 -14.18
C GLU A 146 8.28 9.22 -13.98
N ILE A 147 9.58 9.48 -14.07
CA ILE A 147 10.61 8.58 -13.56
C ILE A 147 10.63 8.69 -12.03
N ALA A 148 10.20 7.64 -11.34
CA ALA A 148 10.24 7.58 -9.89
C ALA A 148 11.67 7.28 -9.39
N GLU A 149 12.37 6.38 -10.05
CA GLU A 149 13.74 5.98 -9.72
C GLU A 149 14.52 5.58 -10.98
N VAL A 150 15.83 5.82 -10.96
CA VAL A 150 16.78 5.30 -11.94
C VAL A 150 17.67 4.29 -11.26
N VAL A 151 17.74 3.08 -11.81
CA VAL A 151 18.56 1.99 -11.25
C VAL A 151 20.03 2.31 -11.48
N ALA A 152 20.82 2.33 -10.42
CA ALA A 152 22.26 2.56 -10.50
C ALA A 152 22.96 1.51 -11.40
N GLY A 153 23.85 1.98 -12.28
CA GLY A 153 24.56 1.14 -13.25
C GLY A 153 23.70 0.64 -14.42
N SER A 154 22.47 1.12 -14.56
CA SER A 154 21.62 0.82 -15.71
C SER A 154 21.89 1.75 -16.90
N PRO A 155 21.37 1.45 -18.11
CA PRO A 155 21.53 2.35 -19.26
C PRO A 155 20.96 3.76 -19.08
N ALA A 156 19.92 3.90 -18.27
CA ALA A 156 19.35 5.21 -17.95
C ALA A 156 20.18 6.01 -16.94
N ASP A 157 21.12 5.36 -16.23
CA ASP A 157 21.97 6.01 -15.24
C ASP A 157 22.84 7.09 -15.89
N GLY A 158 22.88 8.27 -15.27
CA GLY A 158 23.53 9.47 -15.80
C GLY A 158 22.87 10.12 -17.03
N SER A 159 21.90 9.47 -17.68
CA SER A 159 21.19 10.01 -18.86
C SER A 159 19.81 10.56 -18.54
N LEU A 160 19.10 9.91 -17.60
CA LEU A 160 17.79 10.29 -17.09
C LEU A 160 17.88 10.52 -15.58
N SER A 161 16.92 11.24 -15.02
CA SER A 161 16.86 11.54 -13.59
C SER A 161 15.49 11.25 -13.00
N ALA A 162 15.45 10.89 -11.71
CA ALA A 162 14.21 10.85 -10.96
C ALA A 162 13.53 12.24 -10.98
N GLY A 163 12.22 12.26 -11.20
CA GLY A 163 11.44 13.49 -11.42
C GLY A 163 11.25 13.88 -12.89
N ASP A 164 11.94 13.26 -13.84
CA ASP A 164 11.75 13.52 -15.27
C ASP A 164 10.36 13.08 -15.74
N ARG A 165 9.67 13.93 -16.51
CA ARG A 165 8.39 13.57 -17.15
C ARG A 165 8.65 12.97 -18.52
N ILE A 166 8.33 11.70 -18.73
CA ILE A 166 8.42 11.04 -20.03
C ILE A 166 7.30 11.56 -20.94
N VAL A 167 7.70 12.17 -22.06
CA VAL A 167 6.81 12.67 -23.11
C VAL A 167 6.59 11.60 -24.18
N SER A 168 7.68 10.99 -24.65
CA SER A 168 7.65 9.93 -25.66
C SER A 168 8.83 8.99 -25.55
N ILE A 169 8.64 7.76 -26.02
CA ILE A 169 9.68 6.74 -26.16
C ILE A 169 9.62 6.21 -27.60
N ALA A 170 10.76 6.16 -28.28
CA ALA A 170 10.88 5.78 -29.70
C ALA A 170 9.94 6.58 -30.64
N GLY A 171 9.67 7.85 -30.31
CA GLY A 171 8.74 8.71 -31.05
C GLY A 171 7.25 8.46 -30.77
N GLU A 172 6.91 7.47 -29.94
CA GLU A 172 5.54 7.19 -29.51
C GLU A 172 5.23 7.92 -28.20
N LYS A 173 4.11 8.67 -28.16
CA LYS A 173 3.67 9.37 -26.95
C LYS A 173 3.35 8.36 -25.85
N VAL A 174 3.91 8.57 -24.67
CA VAL A 174 3.65 7.73 -23.50
C VAL A 174 2.50 8.32 -22.67
N ASP A 175 1.54 7.48 -22.31
CA ASP A 175 0.35 7.84 -21.50
C ASP A 175 0.26 7.05 -20.18
N SER A 176 1.15 6.09 -19.97
CA SER A 176 1.20 5.22 -18.79
C SER A 176 2.51 4.44 -18.72
N GLY A 177 2.90 4.03 -17.51
CA GLY A 177 4.07 3.16 -17.32
C GLY A 177 3.96 1.82 -18.06
N GLY A 178 2.74 1.24 -18.15
CA GLY A 178 2.50 0.01 -18.91
C GLY A 178 2.69 0.19 -20.43
N HIS A 179 2.28 1.34 -20.97
CA HIS A 179 2.53 1.68 -22.37
C HIS A 179 4.03 1.89 -22.64
N ALA A 180 4.73 2.65 -21.79
CA ALA A 180 6.18 2.78 -21.87
C ALA A 180 6.90 1.43 -21.83
N GLN A 181 6.52 0.56 -20.88
CA GLN A 181 7.07 -0.78 -20.77
C GLN A 181 6.84 -1.60 -22.05
N LYS A 182 5.65 -1.51 -22.65
CA LYS A 182 5.33 -2.18 -23.91
C LYS A 182 6.21 -1.70 -25.07
N ILE A 183 6.44 -0.39 -25.18
CA ILE A 183 7.32 0.19 -26.20
C ILE A 183 8.75 -0.34 -26.01
N VAL A 184 9.30 -0.27 -24.80
CA VAL A 184 10.66 -0.76 -24.51
C VAL A 184 10.78 -2.27 -24.78
N ARG A 185 9.79 -3.07 -24.35
CA ARG A 185 9.77 -4.53 -24.57
C ARG A 185 9.61 -4.95 -26.04
N SER A 186 9.22 -4.03 -26.92
CA SER A 186 9.17 -4.28 -28.36
C SER A 186 10.55 -4.24 -29.04
N LYS A 187 11.56 -3.74 -28.32
CA LYS A 187 12.96 -3.63 -28.77
C LYS A 187 13.79 -4.83 -28.30
N LYS A 188 15.07 -4.83 -28.66
CA LYS A 188 16.05 -5.84 -28.26
C LYS A 188 17.15 -5.22 -27.38
N PRO A 189 17.79 -6.02 -26.51
CA PRO A 189 19.06 -5.62 -25.92
C PRO A 189 20.05 -5.19 -27.02
N GLY A 190 20.71 -4.05 -26.82
CA GLY A 190 21.62 -3.42 -27.78
C GLY A 190 20.97 -2.42 -28.74
N ASP A 191 19.64 -2.32 -28.81
CA ASP A 191 18.97 -1.31 -29.62
C ASP A 191 19.10 0.08 -28.97
N ASP A 192 19.34 1.10 -29.78
CA ASP A 192 19.23 2.50 -29.35
C ASP A 192 17.76 2.94 -29.33
N ILE A 193 17.34 3.53 -28.22
CA ILE A 193 16.00 4.08 -28.05
C ILE A 193 16.09 5.56 -27.70
N THR A 194 15.30 6.36 -28.41
CA THR A 194 15.13 7.78 -28.11
C THR A 194 14.06 7.96 -27.04
N VAL A 195 14.41 8.59 -25.92
CA VAL A 195 13.51 8.96 -24.84
C VAL A 195 13.43 10.48 -24.80
N THR A 196 12.23 11.01 -25.00
CA THR A 196 11.95 12.45 -24.84
C THR A 196 11.40 12.67 -23.44
N VAL A 197 12.11 13.45 -22.64
CA VAL A 197 11.71 13.80 -21.27
C VAL A 197 11.56 15.30 -21.13
N ARG A 198 10.74 15.72 -20.16
CA ARG A 198 10.71 17.09 -19.66
C ARG A 198 11.40 17.13 -18.31
N HIS A 199 12.56 17.79 -18.26
CA HIS A 199 13.33 18.03 -17.05
C HIS A 199 13.26 19.50 -16.68
N GLN A 200 12.73 19.83 -15.49
CA GLN A 200 12.62 21.21 -15.00
C GLN A 200 11.99 22.20 -16.02
N GLY A 201 10.99 21.73 -16.77
CA GLY A 201 10.29 22.53 -17.79
C GLY A 201 10.95 22.55 -19.18
N THR A 202 12.19 22.06 -19.32
CA THR A 202 12.87 21.94 -20.61
C THR A 202 12.62 20.55 -21.20
N THR A 203 12.28 20.49 -22.49
CA THR A 203 12.14 19.19 -23.18
C THR A 203 13.49 18.78 -23.74
N GLU A 204 13.96 17.60 -23.37
CA GLU A 204 15.22 17.02 -23.78
C GLU A 204 14.99 15.68 -24.47
N GLU A 205 15.82 15.38 -25.46
CA GLU A 205 15.82 14.10 -26.15
C GLU A 205 17.12 13.37 -25.82
N LYS A 206 17.01 12.13 -25.32
CA LYS A 206 18.14 11.29 -24.94
C LYS A 206 18.09 9.99 -25.73
N THR A 207 19.17 9.68 -26.45
CA THR A 207 19.34 8.37 -27.07
C THR A 207 20.08 7.46 -26.11
N ILE A 208 19.48 6.32 -25.77
CA ILE A 208 19.98 5.38 -24.77
C ILE A 208 20.03 3.98 -25.39
N THR A 209 21.16 3.30 -25.28
CA THR A 209 21.31 1.91 -25.73
C THR A 209 20.76 0.95 -24.67
N LEU A 210 19.79 0.11 -25.03
CA LEU A 210 19.19 -0.84 -24.09
C LEU A 210 20.17 -1.95 -23.69
N ALA A 211 20.16 -2.37 -22.44
CA ALA A 211 20.95 -3.50 -21.95
C ALA A 211 20.13 -4.79 -21.86
N GLU A 212 20.79 -5.89 -21.53
CA GLU A 212 20.14 -7.13 -21.09
C GLU A 212 19.55 -6.95 -19.69
N HIS A 213 18.32 -7.42 -19.46
CA HIS A 213 17.71 -7.37 -18.13
C HIS A 213 18.45 -8.30 -17.16
N PRO A 214 18.77 -7.85 -15.92
CA PRO A 214 19.56 -8.62 -14.96
C PRO A 214 19.01 -10.02 -14.65
N SER A 215 17.69 -10.15 -14.59
CA SER A 215 16.99 -11.42 -14.31
C SER A 215 16.66 -12.27 -15.56
N ASP A 216 16.60 -11.67 -16.74
CA ASP A 216 16.30 -12.38 -18.00
C ASP A 216 17.01 -11.68 -19.16
N LYS A 217 18.13 -12.25 -19.60
CA LYS A 217 18.98 -11.66 -20.62
C LYS A 217 18.30 -11.45 -21.98
N LYS A 218 17.15 -12.09 -22.22
CA LYS A 218 16.38 -11.92 -23.46
C LYS A 218 15.55 -10.64 -23.48
N LEU A 219 15.30 -10.04 -22.32
CA LEU A 219 14.48 -8.84 -22.22
C LEU A 219 15.33 -7.58 -22.31
N PRO A 220 14.90 -6.56 -23.09
CA PRO A 220 15.55 -5.25 -23.08
C PRO A 220 15.36 -4.56 -21.73
N PHE A 221 16.38 -3.81 -21.32
CA PHE A 221 16.43 -3.13 -20.03
C PHE A 221 16.89 -1.69 -20.20
N LEU A 222 16.03 -0.75 -19.79
CA LEU A 222 16.34 0.68 -19.68
C LEU A 222 16.79 1.07 -18.27
N GLY A 223 16.19 0.45 -17.23
CA GLY A 223 16.57 0.65 -15.83
C GLY A 223 15.92 1.84 -15.14
N ILE A 224 14.65 2.11 -15.42
CA ILE A 224 13.85 3.12 -14.71
C ILE A 224 12.61 2.51 -14.10
N SER A 225 12.20 3.01 -12.94
CA SER A 225 10.85 2.82 -12.41
C SER A 225 10.02 4.06 -12.75
N MET A 226 8.73 3.84 -13.03
CA MET A 226 7.84 4.90 -13.49
C MET A 226 6.62 4.97 -12.61
N THR A 227 6.13 6.19 -12.38
CA THR A 227 4.83 6.45 -11.77
C THR A 227 4.00 7.33 -12.70
N THR A 228 2.67 7.27 -12.59
CA THR A 228 1.79 8.17 -13.34
C THR A 228 1.44 9.34 -12.45
N VAL A 229 1.61 10.55 -12.97
CA VAL A 229 1.34 11.79 -12.25
C VAL A 229 0.31 12.64 -13.00
N PRO A 230 -0.40 13.52 -12.31
CA PRO A 230 -1.20 14.56 -12.95
C PRO A 230 -0.30 15.53 -13.72
N THR A 231 -0.78 16.09 -14.84
CA THR A 231 -0.09 17.24 -15.47
C THR A 231 -0.32 18.52 -14.65
N GLY A 232 0.71 19.35 -14.53
CA GLY A 232 0.66 20.61 -13.78
C GLY A 232 0.91 20.39 -12.29
N ASP A 233 0.38 21.29 -11.45
CA ASP A 233 0.69 21.31 -10.01
C ASP A 233 -0.26 20.45 -9.16
N ILE A 234 -1.17 19.70 -9.78
CA ILE A 234 -2.12 18.86 -9.05
C ILE A 234 -1.36 17.78 -8.29
N THR A 235 -1.43 17.83 -6.96
CA THR A 235 -0.84 16.83 -6.08
C THR A 235 -1.94 16.21 -5.24
N VAL A 236 -2.05 14.88 -5.29
CA VAL A 236 -2.98 14.10 -4.46
C VAL A 236 -2.16 13.36 -3.40
N LYS A 237 -2.45 13.61 -2.13
CA LYS A 237 -1.84 12.93 -0.97
C LYS A 237 -2.92 12.19 -0.19
N TYR A 238 -2.57 11.00 0.26
CA TYR A 238 -3.43 10.15 1.08
C TYR A 238 -2.85 10.10 2.51
N ASN A 239 -3.64 10.49 3.50
CA ASN A 239 -3.20 10.63 4.89
C ASN A 239 -3.87 9.57 5.76
N LEU A 240 -3.41 8.33 5.65
CA LEU A 240 -3.83 7.21 6.48
C LEU A 240 -2.60 6.52 7.06
N GLU A 241 -2.44 6.66 8.38
CA GLU A 241 -1.42 5.96 9.13
C GLU A 241 -1.89 4.52 9.39
N ASP A 242 -0.95 3.58 9.42
CA ASP A 242 -1.17 2.18 9.80
C ASP A 242 -2.18 1.38 8.94
N VAL A 243 -2.48 1.85 7.72
CA VAL A 243 -3.25 1.10 6.72
C VAL A 243 -2.31 0.60 5.62
N GLY A 244 -2.49 -0.65 5.21
CA GLY A 244 -1.71 -1.26 4.13
C GLY A 244 -2.54 -2.24 3.30
N GLY A 245 -1.94 -2.75 2.22
CA GLY A 245 -2.56 -3.71 1.31
C GLY A 245 -3.26 -3.06 0.09
N PRO A 246 -3.75 -3.86 -0.86
CA PRO A 246 -4.17 -3.35 -2.17
C PRO A 246 -5.62 -2.84 -2.27
N SER A 247 -6.43 -2.87 -1.20
CA SER A 247 -7.90 -2.85 -1.30
C SER A 247 -8.57 -1.48 -1.08
N ALA A 248 -7.80 -0.40 -1.16
CA ALA A 248 -8.27 0.97 -0.94
C ALA A 248 -8.55 1.77 -2.23
N GLY A 249 -8.01 1.33 -3.36
CA GLY A 249 -7.93 2.09 -4.60
C GLY A 249 -9.26 2.62 -5.12
N MET A 250 -10.32 1.81 -5.08
CA MET A 250 -11.63 2.25 -5.60
C MET A 250 -12.21 3.42 -4.80
N MET A 251 -12.14 3.37 -3.46
CA MET A 251 -12.70 4.41 -2.60
C MET A 251 -11.90 5.72 -2.67
N PHE A 252 -10.57 5.62 -2.87
CA PHE A 252 -9.72 6.76 -3.17
C PHE A 252 -10.03 7.38 -4.53
N ALA A 253 -10.23 6.57 -5.57
CA ALA A 253 -10.56 7.07 -6.90
C ALA A 253 -11.87 7.85 -6.88
N LEU A 254 -12.91 7.32 -6.20
CA LEU A 254 -14.19 8.01 -6.03
C LEU A 254 -14.04 9.33 -5.26
N ALA A 255 -13.22 9.37 -4.20
CA ALA A 255 -12.97 10.59 -3.45
C ALA A 255 -12.26 11.66 -4.29
N VAL A 256 -11.28 11.27 -5.12
CA VAL A 256 -10.61 12.19 -6.05
C VAL A 256 -11.57 12.68 -7.12
N ILE A 257 -12.45 11.82 -7.65
CA ILE A 257 -13.50 12.21 -8.60
C ILE A 257 -14.44 13.23 -7.96
N ASP A 258 -14.96 12.95 -6.76
CA ASP A 258 -15.89 13.83 -6.05
C ASP A 258 -15.26 15.21 -5.78
N LYS A 259 -14.02 15.25 -5.30
CA LYS A 259 -13.30 16.50 -5.03
C LYS A 259 -12.93 17.31 -6.28
N LEU A 260 -12.84 16.70 -7.46
CA LEU A 260 -12.40 17.35 -8.71
C LEU A 260 -13.49 17.48 -9.77
N SER A 261 -14.72 17.08 -9.48
CA SER A 261 -15.87 17.22 -10.39
C SER A 261 -16.93 18.11 -9.77
N PRO A 262 -17.65 18.91 -10.58
CA PRO A 262 -18.76 19.70 -10.08
C PRO A 262 -19.89 18.84 -9.49
N GLY A 263 -20.32 19.17 -8.28
CA GLY A 263 -21.42 18.52 -7.57
C GLY A 263 -20.98 17.41 -6.62
N GLN A 264 -21.96 16.72 -6.04
CA GLN A 264 -21.73 15.68 -5.04
C GLN A 264 -21.93 14.30 -5.67
N LEU A 265 -20.84 13.55 -5.87
CA LEU A 265 -20.87 12.24 -6.51
C LEU A 265 -21.81 11.26 -5.79
N ASN A 266 -21.81 11.29 -4.45
CA ASN A 266 -22.66 10.43 -3.62
C ASN A 266 -24.02 11.06 -3.27
N HIS A 267 -24.31 12.30 -3.71
CA HIS A 267 -25.52 13.05 -3.33
C HIS A 267 -25.77 13.12 -1.81
N GLY A 268 -24.71 13.22 -1.01
CA GLY A 268 -24.80 13.29 0.45
C GLY A 268 -25.12 11.97 1.15
N LYS A 269 -25.07 10.84 0.44
CA LYS A 269 -25.34 9.51 0.99
C LYS A 269 -24.16 8.94 1.79
N TYR A 270 -24.46 7.95 2.61
CA TYR A 270 -23.47 7.14 3.32
C TYR A 270 -23.14 5.90 2.48
N VAL A 271 -21.98 5.89 1.83
CA VAL A 271 -21.50 4.76 1.02
C VAL A 271 -20.35 4.08 1.74
N VAL A 272 -20.31 2.75 1.68
CA VAL A 272 -19.24 1.92 2.25
C VAL A 272 -18.73 1.00 1.16
N GLY A 273 -17.42 0.89 1.01
CA GLY A 273 -16.82 0.03 0.00
C GLY A 273 -15.37 -0.35 0.29
N THR A 274 -14.87 -1.24 -0.55
CA THR A 274 -13.49 -1.71 -0.65
C THR A 274 -13.21 -2.01 -2.13
N GLY A 275 -11.96 -2.16 -2.52
CA GLY A 275 -11.60 -2.55 -3.89
C GLY A 275 -10.29 -1.91 -4.35
N THR A 276 -9.76 -2.47 -5.44
CA THR A 276 -8.53 -2.03 -6.10
C THR A 276 -8.85 -1.37 -7.42
#